data_AF-A0A7Y9XYY1-F1
#
_entry.id   AF-A0A7Y9XYY1-F1
#
_cell.length_a   1.000
_cell.length_b   1.000
_cell.length_c   1.000
_cell.angle_alpha   90.00
_cell.angle_beta   90.00
_cell.angle_gamma   90.00
#
_symmetry.space_group_name_H-M   'P 1'
#
loop_
_entity.id
_entity.type
_entity.pdbx_description
1 polymer ?
#
loop_
_entity_poly.entity_id
_entity_poly.type
_entity_poly.pdbx_seq_one_letter_code
_entity_poly.pdbx_strand_id
1 'polypeptide(L)'
;MALGLTQKAAAERSGVAYRTWRRMEGEGKASIEDLVRAAIALRCEQDLARLFPEPAASSMDELLERQRQAELMRRKRGRRARL
;
A
#
# COMPACT_ATOMS: atom_id res chain seq x y z
N MET A 1 -17.35 -6.21 2.32
CA MET A 1 -16.30 -5.16 2.18
C MET A 1 -15.69 -4.89 3.55
N ALA A 2 -14.36 -4.74 3.63
CA ALA A 2 -13.58 -4.76 4.88
C ALA A 2 -13.96 -3.69 5.95
N LEU A 3 -14.78 -2.71 5.59
CA LEU A 3 -15.25 -1.64 6.50
C LEU A 3 -16.79 -1.50 6.56
N GLY A 4 -17.55 -2.42 5.96
CA GLY A 4 -19.02 -2.33 5.92
C GLY A 4 -19.59 -1.13 5.14
N LEU A 5 -18.76 -0.42 4.38
CA LEU A 5 -19.16 0.74 3.58
C LEU A 5 -19.92 0.32 2.32
N THR A 6 -20.87 1.14 1.88
CA THR A 6 -21.42 1.06 0.53
C THR A 6 -20.38 1.55 -0.48
N GLN A 7 -20.49 1.12 -1.74
CA GLN A 7 -19.63 1.59 -2.83
C GLN A 7 -19.64 3.13 -2.94
N LYS A 8 -20.81 3.75 -2.75
CA LYS A 8 -20.96 5.21 -2.79
C LYS A 8 -20.22 5.88 -1.64
N ALA A 9 -20.37 5.37 -0.42
CA ALA A 9 -19.68 5.89 0.76
C ALA A 9 -18.16 5.74 0.63
N ALA A 10 -17.68 4.64 0.04
CA ALA A 10 -16.25 4.42 -0.17
C ALA A 10 -15.68 5.33 -1.28
N ALA A 11 -16.43 5.57 -2.35
CA ALA A 11 -16.11 6.55 -3.39
C ALA A 11 -16.02 7.98 -2.82
N GLU A 12 -17.02 8.42 -2.06
CA GLU A 12 -17.02 9.73 -1.38
C GLU A 12 -15.84 9.88 -0.42
N ARG A 13 -15.58 8.86 0.42
CA ARG A 13 -14.48 8.88 1.40
C ARG A 13 -13.11 8.92 0.75
N SER A 14 -12.95 8.33 -0.43
CA SER A 14 -11.67 8.30 -1.15
C SER A 14 -11.47 9.48 -2.11
N GLY A 15 -12.52 10.26 -2.37
CA GLY A 15 -12.52 11.27 -3.43
C GLY A 15 -12.46 10.69 -4.85
N VAL A 16 -12.67 9.37 -5.00
CA VAL A 16 -12.69 8.69 -6.30
C VAL A 16 -14.11 8.78 -6.87
N ALA A 17 -14.25 9.08 -8.16
CA ALA A 17 -15.56 9.10 -8.80
C ALA A 17 -16.27 7.75 -8.69
N TYR A 18 -17.57 7.75 -8.39
CA TYR A 18 -18.35 6.52 -8.18
C TYR A 18 -18.27 5.52 -9.36
N ARG A 19 -18.25 6.03 -10.59
CA ARG A 19 -18.05 5.20 -11.80
C ARG A 19 -16.70 4.49 -11.80
N THR A 20 -15.64 5.19 -11.41
CA THR A 20 -14.29 4.63 -11.28
C THR A 20 -14.26 3.59 -10.17
N TRP A 21 -14.91 3.84 -9.03
CA TRP A 21 -15.02 2.87 -7.93
C TRP A 21 -15.66 1.56 -8.40
N ARG A 22 -16.81 1.64 -9.10
CA ARG A 22 -17.48 0.44 -9.63
C ARG A 22 -16.62 -0.32 -10.64
N ARG A 23 -15.91 0.40 -11.51
CA ARG A 23 -14.99 -0.21 -12.49
C ARG A 23 -13.79 -0.88 -11.82
N MET A 24 -13.28 -0.27 -10.75
CA MET A 24 -12.20 -0.83 -9.94
C MET A 24 -12.62 -2.14 -9.27
N GLU A 25 -13.77 -2.16 -8.60
CA GLU A 25 -14.26 -3.39 -7.94
C GLU A 25 -14.74 -4.46 -8.93
N GLY A 26 -15.42 -4.05 -10.01
CA GLY A 26 -16.03 -4.98 -10.96
C GLY A 26 -15.09 -5.52 -12.03
N GLU A 27 -14.12 -4.71 -12.48
CA GLU A 27 -13.20 -5.07 -13.57
C GLU A 27 -11.72 -5.07 -13.16
N GLY A 28 -11.40 -4.64 -11.94
CA GLY A 28 -9.99 -4.45 -11.52
C GLY A 28 -9.30 -3.29 -12.25
N LYS A 29 -10.04 -2.34 -12.82
CA LYS A 29 -9.48 -1.25 -13.64
C LYS A 29 -9.68 0.11 -12.99
N ALA A 30 -8.58 0.78 -12.70
CA ALA A 30 -8.52 2.17 -12.26
C ALA A 30 -7.15 2.77 -12.65
N SER A 31 -6.99 4.08 -12.51
CA SER A 31 -5.64 4.65 -12.49
C SER A 31 -4.89 4.21 -11.23
N ILE A 32 -3.56 4.25 -11.25
CA ILE A 32 -2.75 3.99 -10.04
C ILE A 32 -3.10 5.01 -8.95
N GLU A 33 -3.34 6.27 -9.31
CA GLU A 33 -3.73 7.32 -8.38
C GLU A 33 -5.04 6.98 -7.64
N ASP A 34 -6.06 6.51 -8.37
CA ASP A 34 -7.34 6.13 -7.78
C ASP A 34 -7.22 4.90 -6.88
N LEU A 35 -6.38 3.92 -7.27
CA LEU A 35 -6.09 2.75 -6.44
C LEU A 35 -5.43 3.18 -5.11
N VAL A 36 -4.45 4.08 -5.16
CA VAL A 36 -3.77 4.59 -3.96
C VAL A 36 -4.72 5.37 -3.07
N ARG A 37 -5.55 6.26 -3.66
CA ARG A 37 -6.60 6.98 -2.91
C ARG A 37 -7.57 6.03 -2.20
N ALA A 38 -8.02 5.00 -2.90
CA ALA A 38 -8.89 3.99 -2.33
C ALA A 38 -8.21 3.23 -1.18
N ALA A 39 -6.96 2.81 -1.35
CA ALA A 39 -6.22 2.09 -0.32
C ALA A 39 -6.03 2.90 0.96
N ILE A 40 -5.66 4.18 0.84
CA ILE A 40 -5.52 5.10 1.99
C ILE A 40 -6.88 5.31 2.68
N ALA A 41 -7.94 5.53 1.89
CA ALA A 41 -9.29 5.72 2.44
C ALA A 41 -9.76 4.49 3.21
N LEU A 42 -9.44 3.29 2.73
CA LEU A 42 -9.77 2.01 3.35
C LEU A 42 -8.77 1.56 4.42
N ARG A 43 -7.70 2.32 4.66
CA ARG A 43 -6.65 2.03 5.65
C ARG A 43 -5.92 0.72 5.37
N CYS A 44 -5.75 0.40 4.09
CA CYS A 44 -5.03 -0.78 3.61
C CYS A 44 -3.85 -0.42 2.68
N GLU A 45 -3.36 0.82 2.73
CA GLU A 45 -2.21 1.27 1.95
C GLU A 45 -0.94 0.45 2.20
N GLN A 46 -0.81 -0.18 3.36
CA GLN A 46 0.29 -1.10 3.68
C GLN A 46 0.28 -2.35 2.79
N ASP A 47 -0.90 -2.78 2.33
CA ASP A 47 -1.03 -3.96 1.45
C ASP A 47 -0.54 -3.67 0.02
N LEU A 48 -0.45 -2.40 -0.40
CA LEU A 48 0.11 -2.06 -1.71
C LEU A 48 1.57 -2.49 -1.85
N ALA A 49 2.33 -2.53 -0.76
CA ALA A 49 3.71 -3.03 -0.77
C ALA A 49 3.79 -4.52 -1.16
N ARG A 50 2.69 -5.29 -0.96
CA ARG A 50 2.63 -6.71 -1.34
C ARG A 50 2.43 -6.91 -2.84
N LEU A 51 2.05 -5.88 -3.59
CA LEU A 51 1.94 -5.95 -5.06
C LEU A 51 3.31 -6.05 -5.74
N PHE A 52 4.36 -5.58 -5.05
CA PHE A 52 5.73 -5.52 -5.57
C PHE A 52 6.71 -6.12 -4.54
N PRO A 53 6.65 -7.43 -4.28
CA PRO A 53 7.55 -8.06 -3.33
C PRO A 53 9.00 -7.91 -3.80
N GLU A 54 9.92 -7.73 -2.86
CA GLU A 54 11.35 -7.77 -3.19
C GLU A 54 11.69 -9.15 -3.80
N PRO A 55 12.47 -9.18 -4.90
CA PRO A 55 12.98 -10.43 -5.44
C PRO A 55 13.76 -11.20 -4.37
N ALA A 56 13.75 -12.53 -4.43
CA ALA A 56 14.63 -13.33 -3.58
C ALA A 56 16.10 -12.89 -3.75
N ALA A 57 16.87 -12.92 -2.66
CA ALA A 57 18.30 -12.67 -2.75
C ALA A 57 18.96 -13.72 -3.65
N SER A 58 19.83 -13.28 -4.54
CA SER A 58 20.55 -14.15 -5.47
C SER A 58 21.73 -14.87 -4.79
N SER A 59 22.14 -14.42 -3.61
CA SER A 59 23.21 -15.03 -2.82
C SER A 59 23.04 -14.81 -1.31
N MET A 60 23.80 -15.57 -0.51
CA MET A 60 23.87 -15.37 0.94
C MET A 60 24.43 -13.99 1.31
N ASP A 61 25.47 -13.53 0.61
CA ASP A 61 26.06 -12.20 0.86
C ASP A 61 25.05 -11.08 0.61
N GLU A 62 24.28 -11.18 -0.48
CA GLU A 62 23.23 -10.22 -0.79
C GLU A 62 22.14 -10.24 0.29
N LEU A 63 21.74 -11.42 0.76
CA LEU A 63 20.76 -11.56 1.84
C LEU A 63 21.25 -10.89 3.14
N LEU A 64 22.52 -11.09 3.50
CA LEU A 64 23.13 -10.48 4.69
C LEU A 64 23.23 -8.96 4.57
N GLU A 65 23.58 -8.43 3.39
CA GLU A 65 23.60 -6.99 3.14
C GLU A 65 22.20 -6.39 3.27
N ARG A 66 21.18 -7.00 2.67
CA ARG A 66 19.78 -6.54 2.78
C ARG A 66 19.31 -6.48 4.22
N GLN A 67 19.64 -7.49 5.04
CA GLN A 67 19.32 -7.48 6.47
C GLN A 67 20.00 -6.33 7.21
N ARG A 68 21.30 -6.09 6.98
CA ARG A 68 22.01 -4.94 7.57
C ARG A 68 21.36 -3.61 7.20
N GLN A 69 21.00 -3.42 5.92
CA GLN A 69 20.35 -2.18 5.48
C GLN A 69 18.97 -1.98 6.12
N ALA A 70 18.16 -3.04 6.23
CA ALA A 70 16.86 -2.98 6.90
C ALA A 70 16.97 -2.54 8.37
N GLU A 71 17.97 -3.05 9.10
CA GLU A 71 18.25 -2.64 10.49
C GLU A 71 18.63 -1.16 10.60
N LEU A 72 19.49 -0.66 9.71
CA LEU A 72 19.90 0.74 9.69
C LEU A 72 18.70 1.67 9.46
N MET A 73 17.81 1.32 8.53
CA MET A 73 16.59 2.10 8.27
C MET A 73 15.63 2.10 9.47
N ARG A 74 15.49 0.96 10.16
CA ARG A 74 14.64 0.84 11.36
C ARG A 74 15.15 1.72 12.50
N ARG A 75 16.46 1.76 12.72
CA ARG A 75 17.11 2.64 13.72
C ARG A 75 16.91 4.12 13.40
N LYS A 76 17.05 4.53 12.13
CA LYS A 76 16.84 5.92 11.69
C LYS A 76 15.40 6.40 11.95
N ARG A 77 14.40 5.55 11.69
CA ARG A 77 12.98 5.85 11.95
C ARG A 77 12.69 5.99 13.45
N GLY A 78 13.20 5.09 14.29
CA GLY A 78 13.05 5.18 15.75
C GLY A 78 13.66 6.46 16.34
N ARG A 79 14.77 6.95 15.78
CA ARG A 79 15.38 8.22 16.19
C ARG A 79 14.53 9.44 15.81
N ARG A 80 13.91 9.44 14.63
CA ARG A 80 13.02 10.53 14.18
C ARG A 80 11.71 10.62 14.96
N ALA A 81 11.18 9.49 15.44
CA ALA A 81 9.95 9.48 16.23
C ALA A 81 10.13 9.96 17.69
N ARG A 82 11.37 10.16 18.14
CA ARG A 82 11.72 10.60 19.50
C ARG A 82 12.09 12.10 19.57
N LEU A 83 12.11 12.79 18.43
CA LEU A 83 12.33 14.24 18.31
C LEU A 83 10.99 14.93 18.04
#